data_AF-A0A7C2NT19-F1
#
_entry.id   AF-A0A7C2NT19-F1
#
_cell.length_a   1.000
_cell.length_b   1.000
_cell.length_c   1.000
_cell.angle_alpha   90.00
_cell.angle_beta   90.00
_cell.angle_gamma   90.00
#
_symmetry.space_group_name_H-M   'P 1'
#
loop_
_entity.id
_entity.type
_entity.pdbx_description
1 polymer ?
#
loop_
_entity_poly.entity_id
_entity_poly.type
_entity_poly.pdbx_seq_one_letter_code
_entity_poly.pdbx_strand_id
1 'polypeptide(L)'
;MTVDDILAEVERRMGALDERTKQAVTLALQLAEQQGLPKWQGENPTWDEWQRMSEEERQAVMDELEQRNRVWLEWMRQALRAYWLFVVDGQVVLHGESPKDFPSPDAIETLCQRLGKVPLWYEPSPTIEEGIAWQPTIYPDDAYPTLFIVFSDGGRRWETIADFDTGAAEVYASAELLEGHNIVTFPLATLWRRGQHLGQTYRYTRIPLQVALKLDDGTEKGTIHPFLCVRNWQQSPFVAVNPNRTALVGRSLCLAVQAKILLDFAQQTTSVQG
;
A
#
# COMPACT_ATOMS: atom_id res chain seq x y z
N MET A 1 20.73 32.31 -2.75
CA MET A 1 19.81 32.01 -3.85
C MET A 1 18.54 32.80 -3.58
N THR A 2 18.29 33.82 -4.39
CA THR A 2 17.14 34.73 -4.28
C THR A 2 15.94 34.17 -5.06
N VAL A 3 14.78 34.84 -4.95
CA VAL A 3 13.62 34.57 -5.83
C VAL A 3 14.00 34.77 -7.31
N ASP A 4 14.81 35.78 -7.62
CA ASP A 4 15.27 36.06 -9.00
C ASP A 4 16.22 34.96 -9.54
N ASP A 5 17.12 34.43 -8.71
CA ASP A 5 17.98 33.29 -9.07
C ASP A 5 17.13 32.06 -9.45
N ILE A 6 16.04 31.82 -8.71
CA ILE A 6 15.13 30.68 -8.94
C ILE A 6 14.27 30.92 -10.19
N LEU A 7 13.73 32.12 -10.38
CA LEU A 7 12.97 32.47 -11.59
C LEU A 7 13.84 32.31 -12.85
N ALA A 8 15.09 32.78 -12.81
CA ALA A 8 16.04 32.61 -13.91
C ALA A 8 16.38 31.13 -14.18
N GLU A 9 16.55 30.30 -13.15
CA GLU A 9 16.79 28.86 -13.30
C GLU A 9 15.55 28.10 -13.82
N VAL A 10 14.34 28.52 -13.47
CA VAL A 10 13.09 27.97 -14.03
C VAL A 10 12.93 28.40 -15.49
N GLU A 11 13.14 29.67 -15.83
CA GLU A 11 13.12 30.15 -17.23
C GLU A 11 14.18 29.42 -18.09
N ARG A 12 15.37 29.16 -17.53
CA ARG A 12 16.43 28.37 -18.21
C ARG A 12 16.04 26.91 -18.46
N ARG A 13 15.12 26.33 -17.68
CA ARG A 13 14.66 24.94 -17.82
C ARG A 13 13.36 24.79 -18.61
N MET A 14 12.48 25.78 -18.56
CA MET A 14 11.11 25.70 -19.10
C MET A 14 10.84 26.66 -20.26
N GLY A 15 11.77 27.55 -20.58
CA GLY A 15 11.55 28.68 -21.49
C GLY A 15 10.99 29.90 -20.77
N ALA A 16 10.82 31.00 -21.51
CA ALA A 16 10.32 32.27 -20.96
C ALA A 16 8.93 32.06 -20.34
N LEU A 17 8.77 32.42 -19.06
CA LEU A 17 7.51 32.28 -18.34
C LEU A 17 6.60 33.48 -18.64
N ASP A 18 5.28 33.24 -18.72
CA ASP A 18 4.32 34.34 -18.72
C ASP A 18 4.18 35.00 -17.34
N GLU A 19 3.68 36.24 -17.30
CA GLU A 19 3.57 37.01 -16.06
C GLU A 19 2.68 36.34 -14.99
N ARG A 20 1.69 35.55 -15.42
CA ARG A 20 0.84 34.79 -14.49
C ARG A 20 1.61 33.65 -13.82
N THR A 21 2.47 32.98 -14.57
CA THR A 21 3.33 31.91 -14.09
C THR A 21 4.46 32.46 -13.23
N LYS A 22 5.04 33.62 -13.59
CA LYS A 22 5.98 34.36 -12.73
C LYS A 22 5.34 34.73 -11.39
N GLN A 23 4.15 35.31 -11.40
CA GLN A 23 3.41 35.63 -10.18
C GLN A 23 3.09 34.37 -9.34
N ALA A 24 2.73 33.25 -9.97
CA ALA A 24 2.49 31.99 -9.27
C ALA A 24 3.76 31.41 -8.61
N VAL A 25 4.90 31.43 -9.32
CA VAL A 25 6.20 30.98 -8.77
C VAL A 25 6.66 31.92 -7.65
N THR A 26 6.57 33.23 -7.84
CA THR A 26 6.91 34.23 -6.81
C THR A 26 6.05 34.05 -5.56
N LEU A 27 4.73 33.83 -5.70
CA LEU A 27 3.84 33.59 -4.57
C LEU A 27 4.16 32.26 -3.86
N ALA A 28 4.44 31.19 -4.60
CA ALA A 28 4.84 29.90 -4.03
C ALA A 28 6.18 30.01 -3.26
N LEU A 29 7.14 30.79 -3.77
CA LEU A 29 8.40 31.06 -3.09
C LEU A 29 8.21 31.92 -1.85
N GLN A 30 7.39 32.98 -1.92
CA GLN A 30 7.06 33.82 -0.74
C GLN A 30 6.33 33.03 0.35
N LEU A 31 5.44 32.10 -0.02
CA LEU A 31 4.82 31.18 0.94
C LEU A 31 5.85 30.21 1.56
N ALA A 32 6.79 29.69 0.76
CA ALA A 32 7.87 28.84 1.23
C ALA A 32 8.91 29.59 2.10
N GLU A 33 9.12 30.89 1.89
CA GLU A 33 9.92 31.75 2.77
C GLU A 33 9.18 32.08 4.08
N GLN A 34 7.87 32.37 4.02
CA GLN A 34 7.08 32.74 5.20
C GLN A 34 6.77 31.57 6.13
N GLN A 35 6.59 30.36 5.60
CA GLN A 35 6.31 29.16 6.40
C GLN A 35 7.55 28.28 6.63
N GLY A 36 8.59 28.48 5.81
CA GLY A 36 9.69 27.53 5.66
C GLY A 36 9.27 26.33 4.83
N LEU A 37 10.15 25.84 3.95
CA LEU A 37 9.99 24.49 3.40
C LEU A 37 9.96 23.48 4.56
N PRO A 38 9.08 22.46 4.53
CA PRO A 38 9.08 21.42 5.55
C PRO A 38 10.46 20.76 5.59
N LYS A 39 10.92 20.39 6.79
CA LYS A 39 12.22 19.75 7.00
C LYS A 39 12.03 18.43 7.72
N TRP A 40 12.80 17.44 7.29
CA TRP A 40 12.93 16.17 7.98
C TRP A 40 13.50 16.37 9.40
N GLN A 41 13.03 15.55 10.35
CA GLN A 41 13.41 15.60 11.76
C GLN A 41 13.51 14.18 12.34
N GLY A 42 14.58 13.93 13.07
CA GLY A 42 14.94 12.59 13.57
C GLY A 42 15.79 11.79 12.58
N GLU A 43 16.21 10.62 12.98
CA GLU A 43 17.02 9.69 12.17
C GLU A 43 16.30 8.34 12.03
N ASN A 44 16.58 7.65 10.94
CA ASN A 44 16.20 6.27 10.75
C ASN A 44 17.09 5.34 11.60
N PRO A 45 16.54 4.26 12.20
CA PRO A 45 17.33 3.31 12.97
C PRO A 45 18.34 2.59 12.07
N THR A 46 19.53 2.31 12.60
CA THR A 46 20.50 1.42 11.94
C THR A 46 19.95 0.00 11.85
N TRP A 47 20.46 -0.78 10.89
CA TRP A 47 20.13 -2.21 10.78
C TRP A 47 20.49 -2.98 12.05
N ASP A 48 21.60 -2.59 12.69
CA ASP A 48 22.11 -3.11 13.96
C ASP A 48 21.16 -2.86 15.14
N GLU A 49 20.57 -1.67 15.23
CA GLU A 49 19.54 -1.34 16.23
C GLU A 49 18.22 -2.06 15.93
N TRP A 50 17.79 -2.02 14.66
CA TRP A 50 16.59 -2.70 14.20
C TRP A 50 16.61 -4.20 14.50
N GLN A 51 17.77 -4.86 14.37
CA GLN A 51 17.96 -6.26 14.73
C GLN A 51 17.69 -6.56 16.21
N ARG A 52 17.91 -5.59 17.11
CA ARG A 52 17.79 -5.75 18.57
C ARG A 52 16.39 -5.42 19.11
N MET A 53 15.60 -4.65 18.36
CA MET A 53 14.24 -4.24 18.70
C MET A 53 13.19 -5.36 18.54
N SER A 54 12.08 -5.30 19.29
CA SER A 54 10.86 -6.10 19.05
C SER A 54 10.06 -5.60 17.83
N GLU A 55 9.02 -6.34 17.38
CA GLU A 55 8.12 -5.83 16.31
C GLU A 55 7.38 -4.56 16.75
N GLU A 56 7.04 -4.44 18.03
CA GLU A 56 6.38 -3.28 18.65
C GLU A 56 7.31 -2.06 18.70
N GLU A 57 8.57 -2.26 19.11
CA GLU A 57 9.57 -1.18 19.16
C GLU A 57 9.89 -0.67 17.75
N ARG A 58 10.10 -1.58 16.79
CA ARG A 58 10.25 -1.25 15.36
C ARG A 58 9.08 -0.44 14.82
N GLN A 59 7.86 -0.89 15.12
CA GLN A 59 6.63 -0.23 14.68
C GLN A 59 6.51 1.17 15.31
N ALA A 60 6.78 1.31 16.61
CA ALA A 60 6.70 2.58 17.34
C ALA A 60 7.73 3.61 16.83
N VAL A 61 8.96 3.20 16.55
CA VAL A 61 10.00 4.07 15.97
C VAL A 61 9.59 4.58 14.59
N MET A 62 9.11 3.69 13.71
CA MET A 62 8.65 4.09 12.37
C MET A 62 7.38 4.95 12.42
N ASP A 63 6.47 4.68 13.36
CA ASP A 63 5.26 5.47 13.58
C ASP A 63 5.55 6.89 14.08
N GLU A 64 6.48 7.06 15.02
CA GLU A 64 6.93 8.37 15.48
C GLU A 64 7.60 9.15 14.33
N LEU A 65 8.45 8.46 13.57
CA LEU A 65 9.18 9.04 12.44
C LEU A 65 8.23 9.46 11.30
N GLU A 66 7.20 8.68 11.00
CA GLU A 66 6.17 9.08 10.04
C GLU A 66 5.32 10.26 10.57
N GLN A 67 4.85 10.17 11.82
CA GLN A 67 3.99 11.20 12.42
C GLN A 67 4.71 12.56 12.47
N ARG A 68 5.99 12.58 12.87
CA ARG A 68 6.83 13.79 12.93
C ARG A 68 7.07 14.40 11.54
N ASN A 69 7.20 13.56 10.51
CA ASN A 69 7.59 13.99 9.16
C ASN A 69 6.45 14.02 8.13
N ARG A 70 5.20 13.75 8.53
CA ARG A 70 4.05 13.56 7.62
C ARG A 70 3.85 14.68 6.58
N VAL A 71 4.06 15.94 6.96
CA VAL A 71 3.96 17.08 6.03
C VAL A 71 5.07 17.06 4.97
N TRP A 72 6.30 16.70 5.37
CA TRP A 72 7.43 16.55 4.45
C TRP A 72 7.25 15.34 3.53
N LEU A 73 6.78 14.22 4.07
CA LEU A 73 6.53 12.98 3.34
C LEU A 73 5.49 13.18 2.23
N GLU A 74 4.35 13.80 2.54
CA GLU A 74 3.32 14.09 1.53
C GLU A 74 3.80 15.13 0.51
N TRP A 75 4.55 16.16 0.93
CA TRP A 75 5.14 17.13 -0.01
C TRP A 75 6.12 16.47 -0.99
N MET A 76 7.04 15.64 -0.50
CA MET A 76 7.96 14.87 -1.35
C MET A 76 7.21 13.91 -2.27
N ARG A 77 6.16 13.25 -1.77
CA ARG A 77 5.35 12.31 -2.56
C ARG A 77 4.66 13.03 -3.72
N GLN A 78 4.06 14.19 -3.47
CA GLN A 78 3.45 15.02 -4.52
C GLN A 78 4.49 15.55 -5.51
N ALA A 79 5.65 16.05 -5.03
CA ALA A 79 6.71 16.58 -5.86
C ALA A 79 7.34 15.53 -6.80
N LEU A 80 7.49 14.29 -6.33
CA LEU A 80 7.98 13.15 -7.12
C LEU A 80 6.87 12.41 -7.88
N ARG A 81 5.60 12.82 -7.74
CA ARG A 81 4.39 12.12 -8.27
C ARG A 81 4.30 10.64 -7.84
N ALA A 82 4.88 10.30 -6.70
CA ALA A 82 4.97 8.92 -6.24
C ALA A 82 3.64 8.41 -5.65
N TYR A 83 3.42 7.10 -5.75
CA TYR A 83 2.46 6.39 -4.91
C TYR A 83 3.08 6.12 -3.54
N TRP A 84 4.32 5.63 -3.52
CA TRP A 84 5.04 5.27 -2.29
C TRP A 84 6.49 5.79 -2.30
N LEU A 85 7.02 6.04 -1.10
CA LEU A 85 8.40 6.49 -0.84
C LEU A 85 9.06 5.54 0.17
N PHE A 86 10.36 5.29 -0.02
CA PHE A 86 11.28 4.84 1.01
C PHE A 86 12.25 5.97 1.36
N VAL A 87 12.41 6.27 2.65
CA VAL A 87 13.16 7.45 3.14
C VAL A 87 14.16 7.05 4.21
N VAL A 88 15.40 7.53 4.10
CA VAL A 88 16.42 7.48 5.16
C VAL A 88 16.92 8.89 5.44
N ASP A 89 16.81 9.34 6.69
CA ASP A 89 17.34 10.61 7.20
C ASP A 89 16.94 11.86 6.37
N GLY A 90 15.75 11.83 5.77
CA GLY A 90 15.25 12.92 4.91
C GLY A 90 15.71 12.85 3.46
N GLN A 91 16.41 11.79 3.04
CA GLN A 91 16.64 11.45 1.64
C GLN A 91 15.66 10.37 1.18
N VAL A 92 14.93 10.62 0.09
CA VAL A 92 14.21 9.55 -0.62
C VAL A 92 15.24 8.64 -1.29
N VAL A 93 15.29 7.38 -0.86
CA VAL A 93 16.25 6.37 -1.35
C VAL A 93 15.65 5.46 -2.42
N LEU A 94 14.31 5.37 -2.48
CA LEU A 94 13.54 4.69 -3.52
C LEU A 94 12.11 5.24 -3.56
N HIS A 95 11.46 5.22 -4.72
CA HIS A 95 10.04 5.53 -4.87
C HIS A 95 9.46 4.80 -6.09
N GLY A 96 8.14 4.75 -6.21
CA GLY A 96 7.42 4.23 -7.37
C GLY A 96 6.16 5.03 -7.66
N GLU A 97 5.72 5.05 -8.92
CA GLU A 97 4.54 5.80 -9.37
C GLU A 97 3.23 5.02 -9.15
N SER A 98 3.33 3.71 -8.92
CA SER A 98 2.20 2.81 -8.68
C SER A 98 2.51 1.75 -7.61
N PRO A 99 1.49 1.02 -7.10
CA PRO A 99 1.71 -0.17 -6.29
C PRO A 99 2.57 -1.23 -6.98
N LYS A 100 2.50 -1.36 -8.32
CA LYS A 100 3.16 -2.41 -9.10
C LYS A 100 4.68 -2.31 -9.10
N ASP A 101 5.20 -1.13 -8.80
CA ASP A 101 6.64 -0.86 -8.72
C ASP A 101 7.25 -1.27 -7.36
N PHE A 102 6.41 -1.67 -6.39
CA PHE A 102 6.84 -1.94 -5.03
C PHE A 102 7.82 -3.13 -4.96
N PRO A 103 8.96 -3.00 -4.26
CA PRO A 103 10.00 -4.03 -4.22
C PRO A 103 9.59 -5.31 -3.50
N SER A 104 10.23 -6.42 -3.85
CA SER A 104 10.13 -7.69 -3.11
C SER A 104 10.82 -7.60 -1.73
N PRO A 105 10.46 -8.46 -0.75
CA PRO A 105 11.13 -8.50 0.55
C PRO A 105 12.66 -8.59 0.47
N ASP A 106 13.19 -9.43 -0.41
CA ASP A 106 14.64 -9.59 -0.63
C ASP A 106 15.31 -8.29 -1.11
N ALA A 107 14.62 -7.51 -1.94
CA ALA A 107 15.10 -6.22 -2.43
C ALA A 107 15.04 -5.14 -1.33
N ILE A 108 14.05 -5.20 -0.43
CA ILE A 108 13.97 -4.37 0.78
C ILE A 108 15.12 -4.72 1.73
N GLU A 109 15.39 -6.01 1.97
CA GLU A 109 16.50 -6.42 2.85
C GLU A 109 17.85 -6.02 2.24
N THR A 110 18.07 -6.26 0.95
CA THR A 110 19.28 -5.80 0.23
C THR A 110 19.44 -4.27 0.33
N LEU A 111 18.34 -3.51 0.30
CA LEU A 111 18.37 -2.06 0.50
C LEU A 111 18.79 -1.68 1.93
N CYS A 112 18.22 -2.30 2.97
CA CYS A 112 18.59 -2.10 4.36
C CYS A 112 20.08 -2.41 4.61
N GLN A 113 20.55 -3.57 4.13
CA GLN A 113 21.95 -3.99 4.25
C GLN A 113 22.90 -3.01 3.54
N ARG A 114 22.52 -2.50 2.35
CA ARG A 114 23.33 -1.54 1.57
C ARG A 114 23.38 -0.15 2.19
N LEU A 115 22.32 0.29 2.84
CA LEU A 115 22.24 1.62 3.46
C LEU A 115 22.76 1.65 4.91
N GLY A 116 22.82 0.50 5.59
CA GLY A 116 23.14 0.42 7.02
C GLY A 116 22.03 0.93 7.95
N LYS A 117 20.96 1.52 7.39
CA LYS A 117 19.76 2.02 8.05
C LYS A 117 18.50 1.47 7.38
N VAL A 118 17.44 1.32 8.17
CA VAL A 118 16.15 0.83 7.67
C VAL A 118 15.31 2.01 7.16
N PRO A 119 14.84 1.99 5.90
CA PRO A 119 14.04 3.07 5.36
C PRO A 119 12.66 3.11 6.01
N LEU A 120 12.15 4.33 6.22
CA LEU A 120 10.74 4.56 6.50
C LEU A 120 9.98 4.38 5.18
N TRP A 121 9.02 3.46 5.16
CA TRP A 121 8.06 3.34 4.07
C TRP A 121 6.85 4.24 4.33
N TYR A 122 6.55 5.09 3.35
CA TYR A 122 5.37 5.93 3.31
C TYR A 122 4.58 5.69 2.03
N GLU A 123 3.28 5.47 2.16
CA GLU A 123 2.28 5.57 1.09
C GLU A 123 0.99 6.18 1.68
N PRO A 124 0.10 6.78 0.88
CA PRO A 124 -1.24 7.15 1.34
C PRO A 124 -1.91 5.96 2.02
N SER A 125 -2.63 6.18 3.12
CA SER A 125 -3.39 5.10 3.77
C SER A 125 -4.35 4.48 2.75
N PRO A 126 -4.34 3.14 2.56
CA PRO A 126 -5.11 2.49 1.51
C PRO A 126 -6.60 2.72 1.74
N THR A 127 -7.24 3.41 0.80
CA THR A 127 -8.65 3.78 0.92
C THR A 127 -9.54 2.58 0.63
N ILE A 128 -10.26 2.14 1.66
CA ILE A 128 -11.50 1.38 1.52
C ILE A 128 -12.61 2.43 1.54
N GLU A 129 -13.31 2.62 0.43
CA GLU A 129 -14.47 3.51 0.40
C GLU A 129 -15.63 2.78 1.09
N GLU A 130 -16.02 3.23 2.28
CA GLU A 130 -17.07 2.59 3.09
C GLU A 130 -18.48 2.93 2.52
N GLY A 131 -18.73 2.38 1.32
CA GLY A 131 -20.01 2.33 0.61
C GLY A 131 -20.69 0.96 0.75
N ILE A 132 -21.98 0.87 0.44
CA ILE A 132 -22.88 -0.13 1.05
C ILE A 132 -23.08 -1.43 0.22
N ALA A 133 -23.12 -2.55 0.97
CA ALA A 133 -23.67 -3.89 0.69
C ALA A 133 -22.83 -4.85 -0.20
N TRP A 134 -22.80 -6.17 0.07
CA TRP A 134 -23.66 -7.08 0.86
C TRP A 134 -22.79 -8.17 1.58
N GLN A 135 -23.28 -9.07 2.46
CA GLN A 135 -22.54 -10.24 3.02
C GLN A 135 -23.45 -11.22 3.81
N PRO A 136 -23.35 -12.58 3.89
CA PRO A 136 -23.97 -13.32 4.99
C PRO A 136 -23.23 -12.97 6.28
N THR A 137 -23.62 -11.83 6.82
CA THR A 137 -23.11 -11.22 8.03
C THR A 137 -23.58 -12.03 9.24
N ILE A 138 -23.35 -11.49 10.43
CA ILE A 138 -24.06 -11.92 11.64
C ILE A 138 -25.57 -11.63 11.59
N TYR A 139 -26.08 -10.97 10.54
CA TYR A 139 -27.51 -10.75 10.30
C TYR A 139 -28.06 -11.79 9.30
N PRO A 140 -29.29 -12.32 9.51
CA PRO A 140 -29.92 -13.23 8.55
C PRO A 140 -30.10 -12.61 7.15
N ASP A 141 -30.07 -13.49 6.14
CA ASP A 141 -30.53 -13.25 4.76
C ASP A 141 -29.75 -12.22 3.90
N ASP A 142 -28.52 -11.88 4.27
CA ASP A 142 -27.59 -10.98 3.53
C ASP A 142 -26.53 -11.80 2.73
N ALA A 143 -25.86 -11.27 1.68
CA ALA A 143 -25.00 -12.06 0.76
C ALA A 143 -23.94 -11.31 -0.13
N TYR A 144 -22.62 -11.45 0.11
CA TYR A 144 -21.54 -10.88 -0.74
C TYR A 144 -21.37 -11.76 -1.99
N PRO A 145 -20.94 -11.19 -3.12
CA PRO A 145 -20.08 -11.91 -4.04
C PRO A 145 -18.76 -12.40 -3.42
N THR A 146 -18.35 -13.61 -3.78
CA THR A 146 -17.03 -14.16 -3.45
C THR A 146 -16.26 -14.52 -4.72
N LEU A 147 -14.93 -14.53 -4.61
CA LEU A 147 -14.02 -14.91 -5.68
C LEU A 147 -13.06 -16.00 -5.21
N PHE A 148 -12.90 -17.04 -6.02
CA PHE A 148 -11.82 -18.01 -5.85
C PHE A 148 -10.50 -17.35 -6.27
N ILE A 149 -9.60 -17.18 -5.30
CA ILE A 149 -8.31 -16.53 -5.48
C ILE A 149 -7.18 -17.53 -5.21
N VAL A 150 -6.11 -17.42 -5.98
CA VAL A 150 -4.90 -18.24 -5.86
C VAL A 150 -3.70 -17.33 -5.62
N PHE A 151 -2.96 -17.58 -4.55
CA PHE A 151 -1.66 -16.96 -4.26
C PHE A 151 -0.55 -18.00 -4.53
N SER A 152 0.53 -17.62 -5.21
CA SER A 152 1.60 -18.54 -5.62
C SER A 152 2.99 -17.90 -5.58
N ASP A 153 3.97 -18.57 -4.98
CA ASP A 153 5.39 -18.18 -5.01
C ASP A 153 6.13 -18.67 -6.28
N GLY A 154 5.43 -19.38 -7.16
CA GLY A 154 5.99 -20.03 -8.36
C GLY A 154 6.26 -21.53 -8.20
N GLY A 155 6.23 -22.07 -6.97
CA GLY A 155 6.33 -23.52 -6.70
C GLY A 155 5.27 -24.06 -5.73
N ARG A 156 4.83 -23.24 -4.76
CA ARG A 156 3.73 -23.49 -3.83
C ARG A 156 2.52 -22.67 -4.23
N ARG A 157 1.32 -23.13 -3.87
CA ARG A 157 0.08 -22.35 -4.04
C ARG A 157 -0.86 -22.49 -2.85
N TRP A 158 -1.61 -21.43 -2.59
CA TRP A 158 -2.75 -21.42 -1.69
C TRP A 158 -3.98 -20.95 -2.45
N GLU A 159 -5.00 -21.81 -2.52
CA GLU A 159 -6.34 -21.46 -3.01
C GLU A 159 -7.22 -21.08 -1.82
N THR A 160 -7.95 -19.99 -1.92
CA THR A 160 -8.94 -19.60 -0.91
C THR A 160 -10.13 -18.88 -1.55
N ILE A 161 -11.17 -18.65 -0.76
CA ILE A 161 -12.36 -17.90 -1.14
C ILE A 161 -12.26 -16.53 -0.46
N ALA A 162 -12.20 -15.47 -1.26
CA ALA A 162 -12.17 -14.10 -0.78
C ALA A 162 -13.53 -13.41 -0.97
N ASP A 163 -13.90 -12.53 -0.06
CA ASP A 163 -15.03 -11.61 -0.28
C ASP A 163 -14.64 -10.59 -1.35
N PHE A 164 -15.55 -10.30 -2.29
CA PHE A 164 -15.32 -9.30 -3.35
C PHE A 164 -15.96 -7.97 -2.99
N ASP A 165 -15.11 -6.99 -2.66
CA ASP A 165 -15.54 -5.66 -2.21
C ASP A 165 -15.19 -4.63 -3.30
N THR A 166 -16.22 -4.08 -3.94
CA THR A 166 -16.03 -3.05 -4.97
C THR A 166 -15.74 -1.66 -4.41
N GLY A 167 -15.93 -1.42 -3.11
CA GLY A 167 -15.50 -0.22 -2.37
C GLY A 167 -14.00 -0.26 -2.03
N ALA A 168 -13.45 -1.45 -1.81
CA ALA A 168 -12.01 -1.66 -1.65
C ALA A 168 -11.24 -1.48 -2.97
N ALA A 169 -10.14 -0.70 -2.92
CA ALA A 169 -9.25 -0.57 -4.06
C ALA A 169 -8.35 -1.80 -4.27
N GLU A 170 -7.82 -2.38 -3.20
CA GLU A 170 -6.71 -3.33 -3.19
C GLU A 170 -7.13 -4.77 -2.80
N VAL A 171 -6.24 -5.75 -3.01
CA VAL A 171 -6.37 -7.09 -2.42
C VAL A 171 -5.75 -7.10 -1.02
N TYR A 172 -6.41 -7.76 -0.06
CA TYR A 172 -5.97 -7.94 1.32
C TYR A 172 -6.02 -9.42 1.70
N ALA A 173 -5.06 -9.92 2.47
CA ALA A 173 -5.05 -11.31 2.94
C ALA A 173 -4.35 -11.45 4.30
N SER A 174 -4.70 -12.48 5.06
CA SER A 174 -4.00 -12.79 6.32
C SER A 174 -2.53 -13.14 6.08
N ALA A 175 -1.63 -12.39 6.75
CA ALA A 175 -0.22 -12.71 6.81
C ALA A 175 0.01 -14.10 7.40
N GLU A 176 -0.73 -14.46 8.46
CA GLU A 176 -0.60 -15.72 9.19
C GLU A 176 -0.96 -16.94 8.33
N LEU A 177 -1.99 -16.83 7.48
CA LEU A 177 -2.37 -17.91 6.56
C LEU A 177 -1.36 -18.06 5.41
N LEU A 178 -0.85 -16.95 4.85
CA LEU A 178 0.16 -16.99 3.79
C LEU A 178 1.50 -17.55 4.29
N GLU A 179 1.89 -17.23 5.53
CA GLU A 179 3.07 -17.80 6.19
C GLU A 179 2.87 -19.27 6.55
N GLY A 180 1.69 -19.64 7.10
CA GLY A 180 1.33 -21.03 7.38
C GLY A 180 1.30 -21.93 6.14
N HIS A 181 0.82 -21.41 5.00
CA HIS A 181 0.88 -22.09 3.70
C HIS A 181 2.25 -21.94 3.00
N ASN A 182 3.23 -21.30 3.64
CA ASN A 182 4.59 -21.10 3.15
C ASN A 182 4.67 -20.32 1.82
N ILE A 183 3.67 -19.49 1.51
CA ILE A 183 3.56 -18.69 0.27
C ILE A 183 4.33 -17.36 0.40
N VAL A 184 4.40 -16.82 1.62
CA VAL A 184 5.15 -15.61 1.96
C VAL A 184 5.93 -15.88 3.23
N THR A 185 7.14 -15.35 3.33
CA THR A 185 7.89 -15.25 4.59
C THR A 185 8.02 -13.78 4.96
N PHE A 186 8.04 -13.48 6.26
CA PHE A 186 8.23 -12.12 6.75
C PHE A 186 9.63 -11.97 7.37
N PRO A 187 10.68 -11.70 6.57
CA PRO A 187 12.05 -11.50 7.06
C PRO A 187 12.14 -10.26 7.95
N LEU A 188 13.26 -10.09 8.65
CA LEU A 188 13.44 -9.00 9.61
C LEU A 188 13.36 -7.59 8.99
N ALA A 189 13.59 -7.48 7.68
CA ALA A 189 13.44 -6.26 6.90
C ALA A 189 11.97 -5.92 6.53
N THR A 190 10.99 -6.75 6.92
CA THR A 190 9.56 -6.50 6.65
C THR A 190 9.11 -5.20 7.32
N LEU A 191 8.71 -4.23 6.51
CA LEU A 191 8.20 -2.95 6.98
C LEU A 191 6.69 -3.06 7.19
N TRP A 192 6.23 -2.95 8.43
CA TRP A 192 4.82 -2.91 8.80
C TRP A 192 4.33 -1.47 8.93
N ARG A 193 3.16 -1.18 8.35
CA ARG A 193 2.45 0.11 8.46
C ARG A 193 1.09 -0.06 9.10
N ARG A 194 0.56 1.02 9.69
CA ARG A 194 -0.80 1.05 10.23
C ARG A 194 -1.79 1.57 9.18
N GLY A 195 -2.82 0.77 8.90
CA GLY A 195 -4.03 1.18 8.19
C GLY A 195 -5.19 1.43 9.17
N GLN A 196 -6.31 1.94 8.64
CA GLN A 196 -7.58 2.07 9.37
C GLN A 196 -8.74 1.57 8.51
N HIS A 197 -9.72 0.91 9.15
CA HIS A 197 -10.96 0.42 8.53
C HIS A 197 -12.01 0.19 9.63
N LEU A 198 -13.27 0.55 9.41
CA LEU A 198 -14.36 0.49 10.42
C LEU A 198 -13.98 1.15 11.76
N GLY A 199 -13.25 2.27 11.69
CA GLY A 199 -12.73 3.01 12.84
C GLY A 199 -11.59 2.32 13.63
N GLN A 200 -11.15 1.13 13.23
CA GLN A 200 -10.12 0.33 13.92
C GLN A 200 -8.79 0.33 13.15
N THR A 201 -7.67 0.31 13.86
CA THR A 201 -6.33 0.21 13.27
C THR A 201 -5.94 -1.24 13.00
N TYR A 202 -5.29 -1.50 11.86
CA TYR A 202 -4.66 -2.78 11.55
C TYR A 202 -3.20 -2.59 11.12
N ARG A 203 -2.34 -3.61 11.29
CA ARG A 203 -0.97 -3.63 10.73
C ARG A 203 -0.98 -4.33 9.38
N TYR A 204 -0.25 -3.79 8.40
CA TYR A 204 -0.13 -4.40 7.08
C TYR A 204 1.25 -4.20 6.45
N THR A 205 1.60 -5.05 5.48
CA THR A 205 2.76 -4.89 4.60
C THR A 205 2.37 -5.23 3.15
N ARG A 206 3.08 -4.67 2.17
CA ARG A 206 2.76 -4.83 0.75
C ARG A 206 3.70 -5.87 0.13
N ILE A 207 3.14 -6.92 -0.47
CA ILE A 207 3.90 -8.03 -1.05
C ILE A 207 3.55 -8.18 -2.54
N PRO A 208 4.51 -8.02 -3.46
CA PRO A 208 4.33 -8.39 -4.87
C PRO A 208 4.49 -9.91 -5.04
N LEU A 209 3.45 -10.58 -5.53
CA LEU A 209 3.42 -12.03 -5.72
C LEU A 209 2.57 -12.39 -6.95
N GLN A 210 2.66 -13.61 -7.48
CA GLN A 210 1.69 -14.09 -8.47
C GLN A 210 0.33 -14.31 -7.78
N VAL A 211 -0.68 -13.57 -8.22
CA VAL A 211 -2.06 -13.65 -7.73
C VAL A 211 -2.99 -13.89 -8.92
N ALA A 212 -3.91 -14.85 -8.80
CA ALA A 212 -4.86 -15.21 -9.85
C ALA A 212 -6.31 -15.28 -9.36
N LEU A 213 -7.25 -14.92 -10.23
CA LEU A 213 -8.66 -15.28 -10.10
C LEU A 213 -8.92 -16.57 -10.86
N LYS A 214 -9.66 -17.49 -10.25
CA LYS A 214 -10.14 -18.72 -10.90
C LYS A 214 -11.47 -18.44 -11.59
N LEU A 215 -11.60 -18.87 -12.84
CA LEU A 215 -12.78 -18.66 -13.69
C LEU A 215 -13.76 -19.83 -13.59
N ASP A 216 -15.01 -19.60 -14.02
CA ASP A 216 -16.08 -20.60 -13.99
C ASP A 216 -15.78 -21.87 -14.81
N ASP A 217 -14.90 -21.76 -15.82
CA ASP A 217 -14.42 -22.89 -16.64
C ASP A 217 -13.26 -23.67 -15.99
N GLY A 218 -12.82 -23.25 -14.79
CA GLY A 218 -11.73 -23.84 -14.04
C GLY A 218 -10.33 -23.32 -14.41
N THR A 219 -10.21 -22.42 -15.40
CA THR A 219 -8.92 -21.78 -15.73
C THR A 219 -8.54 -20.68 -14.73
N GLU A 220 -7.28 -20.25 -14.72
CA GLU A 220 -6.77 -19.24 -13.79
C GLU A 220 -6.22 -18.02 -14.57
N LYS A 221 -6.79 -16.83 -14.31
CA LYS A 221 -6.33 -15.54 -14.84
C LYS A 221 -5.55 -14.81 -13.75
N GLY A 222 -4.23 -14.68 -13.91
CA GLY A 222 -3.37 -14.08 -12.89
C GLY A 222 -2.21 -13.24 -13.41
N THR A 223 -1.61 -12.47 -12.51
CA THR A 223 -0.49 -11.58 -12.77
C THR A 223 0.34 -11.38 -11.51
N ILE A 224 1.54 -10.81 -11.62
CA ILE A 224 2.28 -10.35 -10.44
C ILE A 224 1.56 -9.11 -9.92
N HIS A 225 0.87 -9.28 -8.79
CA HIS A 225 0.02 -8.26 -8.19
C HIS A 225 0.49 -7.95 -6.76
N PRO A 226 0.85 -6.70 -6.44
CA PRO A 226 1.11 -6.26 -5.08
C PRO A 226 -0.20 -6.21 -4.29
N PHE A 227 -0.28 -6.98 -3.22
CA PHE A 227 -1.41 -7.02 -2.31
C PHE A 227 -0.97 -6.73 -0.87
N LEU A 228 -1.92 -6.50 0.02
CA LEU A 228 -1.67 -6.15 1.42
C LEU A 228 -1.80 -7.38 2.32
N CYS A 229 -0.66 -7.91 2.76
CA CYS A 229 -0.58 -8.86 3.88
C CYS A 229 -0.95 -8.12 5.17
N VAL A 230 -2.03 -8.52 5.82
CA VAL A 230 -2.51 -7.90 7.07
C VAL A 230 -2.19 -8.83 8.25
N ARG A 231 -1.55 -8.28 9.28
CA ARG A 231 -1.17 -8.96 10.53
C ARG A 231 -2.35 -9.09 11.48
N ASN A 232 -2.37 -10.18 12.25
CA ASN A 232 -3.42 -10.53 13.20
C ASN A 232 -4.81 -10.49 12.56
N TRP A 233 -4.97 -11.08 11.37
CA TRP A 233 -6.19 -10.96 10.56
C TRP A 233 -7.49 -11.25 11.32
N GLN A 234 -7.48 -12.32 12.12
CA GLN A 234 -8.61 -12.77 12.95
C GLN A 234 -8.92 -11.86 14.17
N GLN A 235 -8.16 -10.78 14.35
CA GLN A 235 -8.37 -9.71 15.34
C GLN A 235 -8.51 -8.33 14.67
N SER A 236 -8.57 -8.30 13.33
CA SER A 236 -8.61 -7.08 12.52
C SER A 236 -10.05 -6.69 12.13
N PRO A 237 -10.34 -5.42 11.77
CA PRO A 237 -11.66 -5.03 11.27
C PRO A 237 -12.15 -5.83 10.06
N PHE A 238 -11.25 -6.43 9.26
CA PHE A 238 -11.62 -7.21 8.09
C PHE A 238 -12.50 -8.43 8.40
N VAL A 239 -12.42 -9.00 9.61
CA VAL A 239 -13.26 -10.15 10.03
C VAL A 239 -14.47 -9.75 10.87
N ALA A 240 -14.62 -8.47 11.23
CA ALA A 240 -15.68 -7.99 12.12
C ALA A 240 -17.10 -8.21 11.58
N VAL A 241 -17.23 -8.32 10.25
CA VAL A 241 -18.49 -8.55 9.52
C VAL A 241 -18.61 -10.00 9.04
N ASN A 242 -17.49 -10.64 8.68
CA ASN A 242 -17.40 -12.05 8.29
C ASN A 242 -16.20 -12.73 9.00
N PRO A 243 -16.44 -13.46 10.11
CA PRO A 243 -15.38 -14.18 10.83
C PRO A 243 -14.64 -15.23 10.01
N ASN A 244 -15.28 -15.79 8.96
CA ASN A 244 -14.70 -16.83 8.11
C ASN A 244 -13.87 -16.27 6.95
N ARG A 245 -13.84 -14.95 6.75
CA ARG A 245 -13.05 -14.29 5.70
C ARG A 245 -11.56 -14.63 5.87
N THR A 246 -10.88 -15.06 4.82
CA THR A 246 -9.43 -15.31 4.78
C THR A 246 -8.66 -14.24 4.00
N ALA A 247 -9.34 -13.66 3.00
CA ALA A 247 -8.87 -12.58 2.14
C ALA A 247 -10.05 -11.73 1.65
N LEU A 248 -9.74 -10.57 1.09
CA LEU A 248 -10.67 -9.66 0.43
C LEU A 248 -10.07 -9.22 -0.90
N VAL A 249 -10.87 -9.20 -1.96
CA VAL A 249 -10.45 -8.77 -3.31
C VAL A 249 -11.13 -7.44 -3.65
N GLY A 250 -10.32 -6.40 -3.77
CA GLY A 250 -10.72 -5.10 -4.32
C GLY A 250 -10.51 -4.99 -5.83
N ARG A 251 -10.88 -3.81 -6.35
CA ARG A 251 -10.93 -3.49 -7.80
C ARG A 251 -9.61 -3.75 -8.55
N SER A 252 -8.45 -3.58 -7.91
CA SER A 252 -7.12 -3.57 -8.53
C SER A 252 -6.78 -4.86 -9.28
N LEU A 253 -7.08 -6.02 -8.70
CA LEU A 253 -6.76 -7.32 -9.30
C LEU A 253 -7.68 -7.61 -10.49
N CYS A 254 -8.98 -7.37 -10.33
CA CYS A 254 -9.99 -7.57 -11.38
C CYS A 254 -9.68 -6.75 -12.63
N LEU A 255 -9.27 -5.49 -12.45
CA LEU A 255 -8.79 -4.61 -13.52
C LEU A 255 -7.46 -5.09 -14.12
N ALA A 256 -6.51 -5.56 -13.31
CA ALA A 256 -5.20 -6.00 -13.78
C ALA A 256 -5.25 -7.28 -14.62
N VAL A 257 -6.14 -8.24 -14.29
CA VAL A 257 -6.34 -9.49 -15.07
C VAL A 257 -7.44 -9.38 -16.13
N GLN A 258 -8.17 -8.26 -16.16
CA GLN A 258 -9.34 -8.04 -17.02
C GLN A 258 -10.38 -9.15 -16.85
N ALA A 259 -10.81 -9.41 -15.61
CA ALA A 259 -11.89 -10.36 -15.32
C ALA A 259 -13.26 -9.67 -15.44
N LYS A 260 -14.21 -10.35 -16.07
CA LYS A 260 -15.62 -9.96 -16.10
C LYS A 260 -16.36 -10.71 -14.99
N ILE A 261 -16.73 -9.99 -13.94
CA ILE A 261 -17.47 -10.53 -12.81
C ILE A 261 -18.96 -10.24 -12.99
N LEU A 262 -19.82 -11.24 -12.78
CA LEU A 262 -21.28 -11.11 -12.78
C LEU A 262 -21.85 -11.54 -11.44
N LEU A 263 -22.79 -10.76 -10.91
CA LEU A 263 -23.46 -11.01 -9.64
C LEU A 263 -24.94 -11.28 -9.88
N ASP A 264 -25.45 -12.43 -9.45
CA ASP A 264 -26.88 -12.74 -9.47
C ASP A 264 -27.42 -12.76 -8.04
N PHE A 265 -28.03 -11.65 -7.64
CA PHE A 265 -28.65 -11.50 -6.31
C PHE A 265 -29.92 -12.36 -6.12
N ALA A 266 -30.54 -12.84 -7.21
CA ALA A 266 -31.71 -13.71 -7.14
C ALA A 266 -31.34 -15.19 -6.99
N GLN A 267 -30.12 -15.58 -7.38
CA GLN A 267 -29.56 -16.93 -7.16
C GLN A 267 -28.46 -16.96 -6.08
N GLN A 268 -28.05 -15.79 -5.56
CA GLN A 268 -26.92 -15.61 -4.64
C GLN A 268 -25.59 -16.19 -5.19
N THR A 269 -25.35 -16.04 -6.50
CA THR A 269 -24.15 -16.55 -7.17
C THR A 269 -23.24 -15.43 -7.70
N THR A 270 -21.95 -15.78 -7.83
CA THR A 270 -20.93 -14.96 -8.51
C THR A 270 -20.30 -15.80 -9.60
N SER A 271 -20.21 -15.21 -10.80
CA SER A 271 -19.60 -15.82 -11.99
C SER A 271 -18.40 -15.00 -12.43
N VAL A 272 -17.29 -15.65 -12.75
CA VAL A 272 -16.02 -15.03 -13.15
C VAL A 272 -15.64 -15.50 -14.55
N GLN A 273 -15.64 -14.56 -15.50
CA GLN A 273 -15.41 -14.80 -16.93
C GLN A 273 -14.14 -14.11 -17.43
N GLY A 274 -13.53 -14.73 -18.45
CA GLY A 274 -12.31 -14.24 -19.12
C GLY A 274 -12.55 -13.20 -20.21
#